data_AF-G2PS01-F1
#
_entry.id   AF-G2PS01-F1
#
_cell.length_a   1.000
_cell.length_b   1.000
_cell.length_c   1.000
_cell.angle_alpha   90.00
_cell.angle_beta   90.00
_cell.angle_gamma   90.00
#
_symmetry.space_group_name_H-M   'P 1'
#
loop_
_entity.id
_entity.type
_entity.pdbx_description
1 polymer ?
#
loop_
_entity_poly.entity_id
_entity_poly.type
_entity_poly.pdbx_seq_one_letter_code
_entity_poly.pdbx_strand_id
1 'polypeptide(L)'
;MHKEDEVNKIHEEFISKLERHYGKYDPSTNKFESTSNSKIARDLFYSDSQFSRLINNTASEGELTRALRNVQRLLDVNELRGKVNKLKNSPKETPTGNKKYLWTIGVILLGFALTTAYFLTRPHQVINHTGKLTEQTRYEMLRWGFENNYVKPYVRLKELPEDCYYPCYKYQGKWRLKEEYKIPFFRERNGFHYVAKEVVMYARCMDERDDQGESFEGYEYQKHEIWYDKREVPIDSFLTKGNNPKLRTFYMNSNFENDPNYVKIAYVHTFFKTEFNIDGEQIQRSGKAIGRDIEFVPQEILEKEALSTELLNELKSETNSIAKNLLDDFSKPINCNPTMAPDLDFNQIKEGDVLSFDCQFSTGRFLVDYNKSYVFTDQYISTFCR
;
A
#
# COMPACT_ATOMS: atom_id res chain seq x y z
N MET A 1 -4.04 45.85 15.13
CA MET A 1 -4.90 44.71 15.48
C MET A 1 -4.02 43.48 15.33
N HIS A 2 -3.58 42.93 16.44
CA HIS A 2 -2.30 42.22 16.53
C HIS A 2 -2.49 40.72 16.26
N LYS A 3 -1.48 40.08 15.63
CA LYS A 3 -1.43 38.66 15.27
C LYS A 3 -1.78 37.69 16.43
N GLU A 4 -1.62 38.13 17.66
CA GLU A 4 -1.97 37.41 18.89
C GLU A 4 -3.50 37.28 19.09
N ASP A 5 -4.27 38.29 18.69
CA ASP A 5 -5.75 38.28 18.77
C ASP A 5 -6.37 37.24 17.82
N GLU A 6 -5.73 37.04 16.66
CA GLU A 6 -6.18 36.09 15.63
C GLU A 6 -5.92 34.63 16.05
N VAL A 7 -4.76 34.36 16.63
CA VAL A 7 -4.39 33.02 17.15
C VAL A 7 -5.33 32.62 18.29
N ASN A 8 -5.64 33.53 19.22
CA ASN A 8 -6.55 33.27 20.33
C ASN A 8 -7.96 32.93 19.83
N LYS A 9 -8.45 33.65 18.82
CA LYS A 9 -9.76 33.37 18.21
C LYS A 9 -9.83 31.99 17.56
N ILE A 10 -8.77 31.56 16.87
CA ILE A 10 -8.70 30.22 16.26
C ILE A 10 -8.64 29.14 17.34
N HIS A 11 -7.91 29.39 18.43
CA HIS A 11 -7.85 28.48 19.57
C HIS A 11 -9.21 28.32 20.26
N GLU A 12 -9.94 29.41 20.50
CA GLU A 12 -11.30 29.37 21.05
C GLU A 12 -12.26 28.57 20.16
N GLU A 13 -12.20 28.77 18.84
CA GLU A 13 -13.02 28.01 17.90
C GLU A 13 -12.66 26.51 17.92
N PHE A 14 -11.36 26.20 18.03
CA PHE A 14 -10.86 24.84 18.14
C PHE A 14 -11.39 24.14 19.40
N ILE A 15 -11.31 24.79 20.55
CA ILE A 15 -11.87 24.27 21.81
C ILE A 15 -13.39 24.09 21.70
N SER A 16 -14.12 25.08 21.19
CA SER A 16 -15.58 25.01 21.05
C SER A 16 -16.04 23.83 20.19
N LYS A 17 -15.31 23.50 19.10
CA LYS A 17 -15.65 22.33 18.26
C LYS A 17 -15.33 21.01 18.95
N LEU A 18 -14.25 20.96 19.73
CA LEU A 18 -13.96 19.77 20.55
C LEU A 18 -15.04 19.55 21.60
N GLU A 19 -15.55 20.62 22.22
CA GLU A 19 -16.61 20.50 23.23
C GLU A 19 -17.90 19.87 22.69
N ARG A 20 -18.24 20.17 21.42
CA ARG A 20 -19.40 19.55 20.74
C ARG A 20 -19.28 18.03 20.60
N HIS A 21 -18.07 17.49 20.60
CA HIS A 21 -17.84 16.06 20.41
C HIS A 21 -17.40 15.32 21.68
N TYR A 22 -16.57 15.95 22.50
CA TYR A 22 -15.90 15.33 23.65
C TYR A 22 -16.39 15.86 25.00
N GLY A 23 -17.46 16.64 25.02
CA GLY A 23 -18.07 17.17 26.24
C GLY A 23 -17.38 18.43 26.75
N LYS A 24 -17.76 18.89 27.94
CA LYS A 24 -17.35 20.19 28.47
C LYS A 24 -15.82 20.30 28.68
N TYR A 25 -15.26 21.45 28.34
CA TYR A 25 -13.85 21.79 28.54
C TYR A 25 -13.65 22.53 29.88
N ASP A 26 -12.62 22.12 30.62
CA ASP A 26 -12.16 22.79 31.84
C ASP A 26 -10.91 23.63 31.54
N PRO A 27 -11.02 24.97 31.50
CA PRO A 27 -9.90 25.86 31.21
C PRO A 27 -8.87 25.95 32.35
N SER A 28 -9.20 25.49 33.56
CA SER A 28 -8.25 25.49 34.68
C SER A 28 -7.23 24.35 34.59
N THR A 29 -7.62 23.24 33.95
CA THR A 29 -6.78 22.05 33.80
C THR A 29 -6.47 21.71 32.33
N ASN A 30 -7.03 22.46 31.39
CA ASN A 30 -6.92 22.26 29.95
C ASN A 30 -7.33 20.84 29.52
N LYS A 31 -8.45 20.34 30.06
CA LYS A 31 -8.94 18.96 29.84
C LYS A 31 -10.44 18.91 29.55
N PHE A 32 -10.89 17.81 28.96
CA PHE A 32 -12.31 17.54 28.73
C PHE A 32 -12.84 16.56 29.78
N GLU A 33 -14.04 16.83 30.31
CA GLU A 33 -14.61 16.05 31.42
C GLU A 33 -14.89 14.59 31.04
N SER A 34 -15.28 14.33 29.78
CA SER A 34 -15.73 12.99 29.35
C SER A 34 -14.64 12.17 28.65
N THR A 35 -13.54 12.79 28.22
CA THR A 35 -12.55 12.17 27.33
C THR A 35 -11.14 12.67 27.65
N SER A 36 -10.17 11.77 27.75
CA SER A 36 -8.77 12.14 28.01
C SER A 36 -8.12 12.82 26.80
N ASN A 37 -7.23 13.79 27.03
CA ASN A 37 -6.52 14.49 25.96
C ASN A 37 -5.73 13.54 25.03
N SER A 38 -5.13 12.47 25.56
CA SER A 38 -4.47 11.45 24.73
C SER A 38 -5.43 10.70 23.81
N LYS A 39 -6.68 10.49 24.24
CA LYS A 39 -7.70 9.87 23.37
C LYS A 39 -8.11 10.84 22.26
N ILE A 40 -8.36 12.10 22.59
CA ILE A 40 -8.67 13.14 21.61
C ILE A 40 -7.52 13.32 20.61
N ALA A 41 -6.26 13.29 21.09
CA ALA A 41 -5.08 13.37 20.24
C ALA A 41 -5.08 12.27 19.16
N ARG A 42 -5.31 11.01 19.58
CA ARG A 42 -5.38 9.87 18.66
C ARG A 42 -6.55 9.98 17.68
N ASP A 43 -7.73 10.38 18.15
CA ASP A 43 -8.91 10.54 17.30
C ASP A 43 -8.72 11.62 16.23
N LEU A 44 -7.84 12.60 16.49
CA LEU A 44 -7.45 13.67 15.57
C LEU A 44 -6.13 13.42 14.83
N PHE A 45 -5.51 12.25 15.02
CA PHE A 45 -4.22 11.86 14.43
C PHE A 45 -3.04 12.76 14.81
N TYR A 46 -3.01 13.24 16.06
CA TYR A 46 -1.88 13.95 16.66
C TYR A 46 -1.17 13.09 17.70
N SER A 47 0.14 13.33 17.91
CA SER A 47 0.81 12.83 19.10
C SER A 47 0.32 13.57 20.35
N ASP A 48 0.46 12.95 21.52
CA ASP A 48 0.11 13.57 22.80
C ASP A 48 0.86 14.90 23.02
N SER A 49 2.10 15.00 22.55
CA SER A 49 2.91 16.22 22.62
C SER A 49 2.41 17.33 21.69
N GLN A 50 2.01 16.99 20.46
CA GLN A 50 1.44 17.95 19.52
C GLN A 50 0.08 18.45 20.00
N PHE A 51 -0.77 17.54 20.48
CA PHE A 51 -2.08 17.90 21.01
C PHE A 51 -1.98 18.72 22.28
N SER A 52 -1.00 18.45 23.15
CA SER A 52 -0.70 19.28 24.31
C SER A 52 -0.37 20.73 23.90
N ARG A 53 0.41 20.94 22.84
CA ARG A 53 0.71 22.29 22.33
C ARG A 53 -0.53 23.01 21.80
N LEU A 54 -1.40 22.30 21.09
CA LEU A 54 -2.66 22.84 20.58
C LEU A 54 -3.60 23.25 21.71
N ILE A 55 -3.77 22.38 22.71
CA ILE A 55 -4.66 22.62 23.85
C ILE A 55 -4.14 23.76 24.74
N ASN A 56 -2.83 23.86 24.95
CA ASN A 56 -2.22 24.91 25.76
C ASN A 56 -1.99 26.23 24.99
N ASN A 57 -2.51 26.38 23.77
CA ASN A 57 -2.33 27.56 22.92
C ASN A 57 -0.86 27.98 22.69
N THR A 58 0.05 27.00 22.61
CA THR A 58 1.48 27.19 22.29
C THR A 58 1.85 26.69 20.88
N ALA A 59 0.84 26.32 20.11
CA ALA A 59 0.96 25.95 18.71
C ALA A 59 0.94 27.19 17.82
N SER A 60 1.61 27.12 16.67
CA SER A 60 1.54 28.18 15.66
C SER A 60 0.12 28.29 15.08
N GLU A 61 -0.21 29.47 14.53
CA GLU A 61 -1.46 29.73 13.82
C GLU A 61 -1.78 28.67 12.76
N GLY A 62 -0.76 28.27 11.97
CA GLY A 62 -0.90 27.24 10.95
C GLY A 62 -1.10 25.83 11.52
N GLU A 63 -0.60 25.53 12.72
CA GLU A 63 -0.89 24.28 13.44
C GLU A 63 -2.34 24.26 13.95
N LEU A 64 -2.80 25.34 14.58
CA LEU A 64 -4.17 25.48 15.07
C LEU A 64 -5.21 25.44 13.94
N THR A 65 -4.94 26.12 12.82
CA THR A 65 -5.83 26.12 11.64
C THR A 65 -5.98 24.72 11.05
N ARG A 66 -4.88 23.95 10.99
CA ARG A 66 -4.92 22.54 10.55
C ARG A 66 -5.71 21.68 11.53
N ALA A 67 -5.51 21.87 12.84
CA ALA A 67 -6.23 21.12 13.86
C ALA A 67 -7.74 21.40 13.82
N LEU A 68 -8.14 22.66 13.64
CA LEU A 68 -9.53 23.07 13.49
C LEU A 68 -10.22 22.39 12.29
N ARG A 69 -9.53 22.27 11.15
CA ARG A 69 -10.04 21.54 9.97
C ARG A 69 -10.19 20.04 10.25
N ASN A 70 -9.27 19.44 11.00
CA ASN A 70 -9.32 18.02 11.35
C ASN A 70 -10.52 17.71 12.28
N VAL A 71 -10.79 18.58 13.26
CA VAL A 71 -11.98 18.45 14.13
C VAL A 71 -13.28 18.58 13.33
N GLN A 72 -13.35 19.52 12.38
CA GLN A 72 -14.52 19.65 11.52
C GLN A 72 -14.79 18.37 10.71
N ARG A 73 -13.74 17.81 10.10
CA ARG A 73 -13.85 16.55 9.34
C ARG A 73 -14.37 15.39 10.20
N LEU A 74 -13.96 15.32 11.46
CA LEU A 74 -14.44 14.31 12.39
C LEU A 74 -15.94 14.45 12.67
N LEU A 75 -16.42 15.68 12.87
CA LEU A 75 -17.84 15.97 13.07
C LEU A 75 -18.68 15.56 11.85
N ASP A 76 -18.22 15.91 10.64
CA ASP A 76 -18.93 15.62 9.39
C ASP A 76 -19.06 14.09 9.16
N VAL A 77 -17.99 13.34 9.43
CA VAL A 77 -17.99 11.86 9.32
C VAL A 77 -18.99 11.22 10.29
N ASN A 78 -19.08 11.73 11.51
CA ASN A 78 -20.02 11.21 12.51
C ASN A 78 -21.47 11.51 12.14
N GLU A 79 -21.77 12.68 11.58
CA GLU A 79 -23.11 13.01 11.09
C GLU A 79 -23.55 12.05 9.97
N LEU A 80 -22.65 11.78 9.01
CA LEU A 80 -22.92 10.86 7.89
C LEU A 80 -23.18 9.43 8.38
N ARG A 81 -22.40 8.93 9.35
CA ARG A 81 -22.63 7.61 9.97
C ARG A 81 -23.99 7.53 10.65
N GLY A 82 -24.42 8.60 11.32
CA GLY A 82 -25.75 8.69 11.92
C GLY A 82 -26.89 8.57 10.90
N LYS A 83 -26.75 9.21 9.72
CA LYS A 83 -27.75 9.13 8.65
C LYS A 83 -27.85 7.74 8.02
N VAL A 84 -26.71 7.07 7.81
CA VAL A 84 -26.66 5.70 7.26
C VAL A 84 -27.34 4.69 8.18
N ASN A 85 -27.12 4.81 9.50
CA ASN A 85 -27.72 3.88 10.47
C ASN A 85 -29.25 4.03 10.57
N LYS A 86 -29.79 5.25 10.38
CA LYS A 86 -31.25 5.46 10.36
C LYS A 86 -31.93 4.85 9.13
N LEU A 87 -31.24 4.81 7.99
CA LEU A 87 -31.77 4.22 6.74
C LEU A 87 -31.81 2.68 6.77
N LYS A 88 -30.92 2.03 7.54
CA LYS A 88 -30.89 0.57 7.67
C LYS A 88 -32.02 -0.02 8.54
N ASN A 89 -32.64 0.78 9.41
CA ASN A 89 -33.55 0.29 10.45
C ASN A 89 -35.04 0.61 10.19
N SER A 90 -35.44 0.98 8.97
CA SER A 90 -36.87 1.18 8.65
C SER A 90 -37.58 -0.17 8.40
N PRO A 91 -38.68 -0.51 9.11
CA PRO A 91 -39.39 -1.77 8.92
C PRO A 91 -40.19 -1.77 7.60
N LYS A 92 -40.18 -2.90 6.88
CA LYS A 92 -41.04 -3.12 5.70
C LYS A 92 -42.41 -3.63 6.15
N GLU A 93 -43.46 -2.87 5.83
CA GLU A 93 -44.85 -3.26 6.02
C GLU A 93 -45.22 -4.47 5.14
N THR A 94 -46.10 -5.33 5.67
CA THR A 94 -46.73 -6.43 4.93
C THR A 94 -48.24 -6.19 4.87
N PRO A 95 -48.92 -6.43 3.73
CA PRO A 95 -50.37 -6.41 3.70
C PRO A 95 -50.96 -7.84 3.69
N THR A 96 -51.90 -8.05 4.61
CA THR A 96 -53.05 -8.96 4.53
C THR A 96 -53.90 -8.60 3.30
N GLY A 97 -54.68 -9.42 2.59
CA GLY A 97 -55.41 -10.65 2.86
C GLY A 97 -56.86 -10.47 2.35
N ASN A 98 -57.23 -11.07 1.20
CA ASN A 98 -58.53 -11.74 0.92
C ASN A 98 -58.93 -11.92 -0.57
N LYS A 99 -59.23 -13.18 -0.91
CA LYS A 99 -60.35 -13.70 -1.75
C LYS A 99 -60.62 -13.18 -3.18
N LYS A 100 -59.61 -12.67 -3.89
CA LYS A 100 -59.53 -12.80 -5.38
C LYS A 100 -58.45 -13.79 -5.84
N TYR A 101 -57.88 -14.51 -4.87
CA TYR A 101 -56.57 -15.15 -4.95
C TYR A 101 -56.51 -16.40 -5.84
N LEU A 102 -57.60 -17.11 -6.10
CA LEU A 102 -57.53 -18.38 -6.85
C LEU A 102 -57.33 -18.19 -8.36
N TRP A 103 -57.91 -17.13 -8.94
CA TRP A 103 -57.75 -16.86 -10.37
C TRP A 103 -56.42 -16.15 -10.66
N THR A 104 -56.00 -15.26 -9.76
CA THR A 104 -54.64 -14.72 -9.78
C THR A 104 -53.59 -15.78 -9.49
N ILE A 105 -53.80 -16.75 -8.58
CA ILE A 105 -52.88 -17.89 -8.40
C ILE A 105 -52.74 -18.67 -9.71
N GLY A 106 -53.82 -18.89 -10.48
CA GLY A 106 -53.74 -19.59 -11.76
C GLY A 106 -52.88 -18.86 -12.79
N VAL A 107 -53.09 -17.54 -12.95
CA VAL A 107 -52.28 -16.70 -13.86
C VAL A 107 -50.85 -16.54 -13.34
N ILE A 108 -50.66 -16.47 -12.02
CA ILE A 108 -49.35 -16.40 -11.37
C ILE A 108 -48.62 -17.74 -11.50
N LEU A 109 -49.29 -18.89 -11.40
CA LEU A 109 -48.70 -20.23 -11.60
C LEU A 109 -48.36 -20.49 -13.05
N LEU A 110 -49.20 -20.05 -14.00
CA LEU A 110 -48.88 -20.13 -15.42
C LEU A 110 -47.71 -19.18 -15.75
N GLY A 111 -47.71 -17.98 -15.16
CA GLY A 111 -46.58 -17.06 -15.20
C GLY A 111 -45.34 -17.62 -14.52
N PHE A 112 -45.48 -18.36 -13.41
CA PHE A 112 -44.38 -19.02 -12.69
C PHE A 112 -43.84 -20.19 -13.47
N ALA A 113 -44.69 -20.97 -14.15
CA ALA A 113 -44.30 -22.07 -15.02
C ALA A 113 -43.59 -21.55 -16.27
N LEU A 114 -44.09 -20.47 -16.87
CA LEU A 114 -43.45 -19.81 -18.01
C LEU A 114 -42.13 -19.14 -17.61
N THR A 115 -42.06 -18.50 -16.44
CA THR A 115 -40.81 -17.91 -15.93
C THR A 115 -39.83 -18.98 -15.47
N THR A 116 -40.24 -20.05 -14.80
CA THR A 116 -39.33 -21.17 -14.46
C THR A 116 -38.86 -21.90 -15.70
N ALA A 117 -39.71 -22.13 -16.70
CA ALA A 117 -39.28 -22.67 -17.99
C ALA A 117 -38.30 -21.71 -18.68
N TYR A 118 -38.53 -20.40 -18.62
CA TYR A 118 -37.61 -19.38 -19.15
C TYR A 118 -36.27 -19.32 -18.38
N PHE A 119 -36.28 -19.48 -17.06
CA PHE A 119 -35.07 -19.48 -16.22
C PHE A 119 -34.30 -20.81 -16.27
N LEU A 120 -34.97 -21.94 -16.52
CA LEU A 120 -34.36 -23.26 -16.72
C LEU A 120 -33.75 -23.41 -18.13
N THR A 121 -34.33 -22.74 -19.13
CA THR A 121 -33.82 -22.75 -20.51
C THR A 121 -32.85 -21.61 -20.80
N ARG A 122 -32.80 -20.56 -19.96
CA ARG A 122 -31.71 -19.60 -19.99
C ARG A 122 -30.43 -20.27 -19.49
N PRO A 123 -29.31 -20.21 -20.24
CA PRO A 123 -28.01 -20.52 -19.65
C PRO A 123 -27.88 -19.64 -18.40
N HIS A 124 -27.47 -20.24 -17.27
CA HIS A 124 -27.20 -19.53 -16.03
C HIS A 124 -26.20 -18.39 -16.31
N GLN A 125 -26.71 -17.22 -16.68
CA GLN A 125 -25.98 -15.99 -16.51
C GLN A 125 -26.02 -15.74 -15.02
N VAL A 126 -25.04 -16.32 -14.34
CA VAL A 126 -24.58 -15.84 -13.05
C VAL A 126 -24.51 -14.34 -13.20
N ILE A 127 -25.43 -13.62 -12.57
CA ILE A 127 -25.32 -12.19 -12.40
C ILE A 127 -24.12 -12.05 -11.50
N ASN A 128 -22.96 -11.95 -12.13
CA ASN A 128 -21.78 -11.39 -11.52
C ASN A 128 -22.23 -10.01 -11.06
N HIS A 129 -22.56 -9.89 -9.77
CA HIS A 129 -22.41 -8.63 -9.07
C HIS A 129 -20.91 -8.30 -9.09
N THR A 130 -20.38 -7.96 -10.26
CA THR A 130 -19.18 -7.16 -10.44
C THR A 130 -19.57 -5.69 -10.30
N GLY A 131 -20.38 -5.37 -9.29
CA GLY A 131 -19.88 -4.34 -8.40
C GLY A 131 -18.69 -4.96 -7.70
N LYS A 132 -17.52 -4.96 -8.35
CA LYS A 132 -16.25 -5.04 -7.63
C LYS A 132 -16.39 -3.94 -6.59
N LEU A 133 -16.79 -4.28 -5.36
CA LEU A 133 -16.12 -3.71 -4.21
C LEU A 133 -14.66 -3.92 -4.60
N THR A 134 -14.04 -2.85 -5.11
CA THR A 134 -12.62 -2.86 -5.46
C THR A 134 -11.97 -3.38 -4.21
N GLU A 135 -11.53 -4.63 -4.28
CA GLU A 135 -10.82 -5.32 -3.22
C GLU A 135 -9.75 -4.32 -2.81
N GLN A 136 -9.92 -3.70 -1.64
CA GLN A 136 -9.06 -2.59 -1.25
C GLN A 136 -7.68 -3.19 -1.14
N THR A 137 -6.88 -2.94 -2.17
CA THR A 137 -5.52 -3.44 -2.21
C THR A 137 -4.77 -2.77 -1.07
N ARG A 138 -3.79 -3.46 -0.47
CA ARG A 138 -3.05 -2.85 0.63
C ARG A 138 -2.29 -1.58 0.20
N TYR A 139 -2.18 -1.28 -1.10
CA TYR A 139 -1.54 -0.09 -1.64
C TYR A 139 -2.48 1.09 -1.94
N GLU A 140 -3.79 1.00 -1.66
CA GLU A 140 -4.74 2.08 -1.98
C GLU A 140 -4.36 3.44 -1.35
N MET A 141 -3.76 3.46 -0.16
CA MET A 141 -3.30 4.72 0.46
C MET A 141 -2.16 5.36 -0.35
N LEU A 142 -1.20 4.55 -0.79
CA LEU A 142 -0.10 4.99 -1.63
C LEU A 142 -0.64 5.49 -2.97
N ARG A 143 -1.50 4.70 -3.61
CA ARG A 143 -2.19 5.08 -4.85
C ARG A 143 -2.94 6.39 -4.70
N TRP A 144 -3.73 6.52 -3.64
CA TRP A 144 -4.47 7.74 -3.36
C TRP A 144 -3.50 8.91 -3.29
N GLY A 145 -2.40 8.82 -2.54
CA GLY A 145 -1.42 9.91 -2.39
C GLY A 145 -0.83 10.48 -3.70
N PHE A 146 -0.81 9.70 -4.79
CA PHE A 146 -0.22 10.09 -6.07
C PHE A 146 -1.22 10.26 -7.21
N GLU A 147 -2.32 9.51 -7.21
CA GLU A 147 -3.32 9.52 -8.31
C GLU A 147 -4.54 10.43 -8.01
N ASN A 148 -4.55 11.14 -6.87
CA ASN A 148 -5.64 12.04 -6.52
C ASN A 148 -5.40 13.49 -6.97
N ASN A 149 -6.48 14.28 -7.10
CA ASN A 149 -6.41 15.67 -7.57
C ASN A 149 -6.13 16.72 -6.47
N TYR A 150 -6.13 16.31 -5.20
CA TYR A 150 -5.97 17.16 -4.02
C TYR A 150 -4.52 17.27 -3.54
N VAL A 151 -3.74 16.20 -3.69
CA VAL A 151 -2.31 16.15 -3.39
C VAL A 151 -1.56 16.28 -4.71
N LYS A 152 -0.59 17.17 -4.76
CA LYS A 152 0.26 17.37 -5.94
C LYS A 152 1.69 17.03 -5.56
N PRO A 153 2.07 15.73 -5.63
CA PRO A 153 3.40 15.31 -5.24
C PRO A 153 4.43 15.56 -6.34
N TYR A 154 4.01 15.86 -7.57
CA TYR A 154 4.89 16.00 -8.72
C TYR A 154 5.19 17.47 -9.03
N VAL A 155 6.43 17.72 -9.45
CA VAL A 155 6.85 18.98 -10.07
C VAL A 155 6.19 19.08 -11.44
N ARG A 156 5.60 20.24 -11.73
CA ARG A 156 4.88 20.50 -12.99
C ARG A 156 5.82 21.10 -14.03
N LEU A 157 5.48 20.90 -15.30
CA LEU A 157 6.24 21.46 -16.43
C LEU A 157 6.51 22.97 -16.33
N LYS A 158 5.54 23.73 -15.81
CA LYS A 158 5.66 25.19 -15.63
C LYS A 158 6.54 25.64 -14.46
N GLU A 159 6.97 24.69 -13.62
CA GLU A 159 7.84 24.92 -12.46
C GLU A 159 9.30 24.58 -12.77
N LEU A 160 9.57 24.09 -13.98
CA LEU A 160 10.93 23.81 -14.45
C LEU A 160 11.69 25.11 -14.72
N PRO A 161 13.03 25.09 -14.64
CA PRO A 161 13.87 26.22 -15.02
C PRO A 161 13.73 26.55 -16.51
N GLU A 162 14.05 27.79 -16.88
CA GLU A 162 13.92 28.29 -18.26
C GLU A 162 14.80 27.54 -19.27
N ASP A 163 15.93 26.99 -18.83
CA ASP A 163 16.84 26.19 -19.66
C ASP A 163 16.42 24.71 -19.74
N CYS A 164 15.33 24.33 -19.08
CA CYS A 164 14.80 22.97 -19.04
C CYS A 164 15.76 21.92 -18.46
N TYR A 165 16.85 22.33 -17.80
CA TYR A 165 17.77 21.39 -17.16
C TYR A 165 17.25 20.99 -15.78
N TYR A 166 16.47 19.90 -15.72
CA TYR A 166 15.92 19.38 -14.47
C TYR A 166 15.67 17.85 -14.53
N PRO A 167 16.73 17.02 -14.62
CA PRO A 167 16.66 15.64 -15.12
C PRO A 167 15.55 14.74 -14.55
N CYS A 168 15.26 14.83 -13.25
CA CYS A 168 14.27 14.01 -12.57
C CYS A 168 12.84 14.18 -13.12
N TYR A 169 12.51 15.31 -13.79
CA TYR A 169 11.12 15.63 -14.16
C TYR A 169 10.49 14.55 -15.04
N LYS A 170 11.32 13.90 -15.87
CA LYS A 170 10.90 12.85 -16.79
C LYS A 170 10.77 11.47 -16.17
N TYR A 171 11.38 11.25 -15.00
CA TYR A 171 11.23 10.02 -14.22
C TYR A 171 9.96 10.01 -13.36
N GLN A 172 9.26 11.14 -13.26
CA GLN A 172 8.06 11.27 -12.42
C GLN A 172 6.88 10.47 -12.96
N GLY A 173 6.25 9.70 -12.08
CA GLY A 173 5.08 8.89 -12.43
C GLY A 173 5.14 7.49 -11.85
N LYS A 174 4.54 6.53 -12.54
CA LYS A 174 4.34 5.15 -12.06
C LYS A 174 5.24 4.16 -12.77
N TRP A 175 6.01 3.44 -11.97
CA TRP A 175 6.89 2.36 -12.39
C TRP A 175 6.39 1.03 -11.82
N ARG A 176 6.54 -0.06 -12.57
CA ARG A 176 6.12 -1.40 -12.12
C ARG A 176 7.24 -2.40 -12.24
N LEU A 177 7.22 -3.44 -11.42
CA LEU A 177 8.12 -4.58 -11.59
C LEU A 177 7.94 -5.14 -13.00
N LYS A 178 9.05 -5.25 -13.75
CA LYS A 178 9.04 -5.79 -15.10
C LYS A 178 8.84 -7.30 -15.10
N GLU A 179 9.59 -8.01 -14.26
CA GLU A 179 9.58 -9.47 -14.16
C GLU A 179 9.66 -9.91 -12.70
N GLU A 180 8.99 -11.02 -12.39
CA GLU A 180 9.09 -11.66 -11.08
C GLU A 180 10.50 -12.19 -10.86
N TYR A 181 11.03 -12.05 -9.63
CA TYR A 181 12.31 -12.65 -9.24
C TYR A 181 12.14 -13.53 -8.01
N LYS A 182 13.05 -14.51 -7.88
CA LYS A 182 12.99 -15.52 -6.82
C LYS A 182 14.28 -15.53 -6.02
N ILE A 183 14.18 -15.66 -4.71
CA ILE A 183 15.35 -15.73 -3.81
C ILE A 183 15.14 -16.91 -2.85
N PRO A 184 16.00 -17.95 -2.90
CA PRO A 184 15.99 -18.98 -1.89
C PRO A 184 16.68 -18.44 -0.63
N PHE A 185 16.19 -18.81 0.55
CA PHE A 185 16.82 -18.38 1.78
C PHE A 185 16.76 -19.43 2.88
N PHE A 186 17.75 -19.39 3.76
CA PHE A 186 17.85 -20.28 4.91
C PHE A 186 17.32 -19.57 6.17
N ARG A 187 16.58 -20.30 7.00
CA ARG A 187 16.19 -19.90 8.35
C ARG A 187 16.71 -20.93 9.35
N GLU A 188 16.01 -21.22 10.44
CA GLU A 188 16.28 -22.43 11.23
C GLU A 188 16.07 -23.72 10.39
N ARG A 189 15.54 -23.59 9.16
CA ARG A 189 15.40 -24.67 8.19
C ARG A 189 15.62 -24.23 6.73
N ASN A 190 15.95 -25.22 5.89
CA ASN A 190 15.91 -25.09 4.43
C ASN A 190 14.47 -25.07 3.89
N GLY A 191 14.33 -24.75 2.61
CA GLY A 191 13.08 -24.85 1.88
C GLY A 191 12.29 -23.55 1.80
N PHE A 192 12.73 -22.45 2.41
CA PHE A 192 12.05 -21.18 2.24
C PHE A 192 12.47 -20.47 0.95
N HIS A 193 11.47 -19.96 0.23
CA HIS A 193 11.65 -19.22 -1.01
C HIS A 193 10.83 -17.95 -1.01
N TYR A 194 11.44 -16.87 -1.47
CA TYR A 194 10.84 -15.58 -1.68
C TYR A 194 10.54 -15.41 -3.15
N VAL A 195 9.32 -14.99 -3.49
CA VAL A 195 8.95 -14.66 -4.87
C VAL A 195 8.43 -13.24 -4.90
N ALA A 196 9.10 -12.36 -5.63
CA ALA A 196 8.63 -11.01 -5.83
C ALA A 196 7.58 -10.98 -6.93
N LYS A 197 6.31 -10.89 -6.54
CA LYS A 197 5.17 -10.96 -7.47
C LYS A 197 4.82 -9.63 -8.10
N GLU A 198 4.75 -8.58 -7.30
CA GLU A 198 4.34 -7.27 -7.78
C GLU A 198 5.11 -6.19 -7.04
N VAL A 199 5.61 -5.21 -7.78
CA VAL A 199 6.08 -3.93 -7.25
C VAL A 199 5.38 -2.82 -8.01
N VAL A 200 4.86 -1.83 -7.29
CA VAL A 200 4.39 -0.58 -7.86
C VAL A 200 5.11 0.56 -7.16
N MET A 201 5.78 1.40 -7.92
CA MET A 201 6.52 2.55 -7.43
C MET A 201 5.95 3.84 -8.01
N TYR A 202 5.70 4.83 -7.16
CA TYR A 202 5.46 6.20 -7.59
C TYR A 202 6.71 7.01 -7.35
N ALA A 203 7.30 7.54 -8.43
CA ALA A 203 8.52 8.34 -8.40
C ALA A 203 8.20 9.82 -8.53
N ARG A 204 8.79 10.67 -7.68
CA ARG A 204 8.70 12.13 -7.75
C ARG A 204 10.09 12.76 -7.62
N CYS A 205 10.27 13.96 -8.18
CA CYS A 205 11.46 14.76 -7.91
C CYS A 205 11.56 15.12 -6.42
N MET A 206 12.78 15.31 -5.93
CA MET A 206 13.05 15.82 -4.58
C MET A 206 13.42 17.31 -4.63
N ASP A 207 12.46 18.15 -5.02
CA ASP A 207 12.63 19.60 -5.13
C ASP A 207 13.00 20.25 -3.79
N GLU A 208 12.64 19.61 -2.67
CA GLU A 208 13.06 20.07 -1.34
C GLU A 208 14.55 19.83 -1.01
N ARG A 209 15.26 19.01 -1.79
CA ARG A 209 16.64 18.59 -1.53
C ARG A 209 17.63 19.13 -2.55
N ASP A 210 17.19 19.22 -3.80
CA ASP A 210 18.04 19.48 -4.94
C ASP A 210 17.36 20.37 -5.98
N ASP A 211 17.89 21.58 -6.13
CA ASP A 211 17.40 22.59 -7.07
C ASP A 211 17.78 22.27 -8.53
N GLN A 212 18.70 21.33 -8.78
CA GLN A 212 19.15 20.94 -10.12
C GLN A 212 18.36 19.74 -10.68
N GLY A 213 17.56 19.06 -9.85
CA GLY A 213 16.72 17.94 -10.29
C GLY A 213 17.51 16.66 -10.62
N GLU A 214 18.68 16.47 -10.01
CA GLU A 214 19.50 15.25 -10.10
C GLU A 214 19.00 14.17 -9.11
N SER A 215 18.18 14.54 -8.14
CA SER A 215 17.60 13.61 -7.16
C SER A 215 16.10 13.36 -7.33
N PHE A 216 15.68 12.10 -7.22
CA PHE A 216 14.27 11.72 -7.15
C PHE A 216 14.03 10.60 -6.12
N GLU A 217 12.81 10.50 -5.61
CA GLU A 217 12.43 9.46 -4.67
C GLU A 217 11.26 8.62 -5.18
N GLY A 218 11.29 7.33 -4.86
CA GLY A 218 10.26 6.36 -5.17
C GLY A 218 9.58 5.85 -3.91
N TYR A 219 8.26 5.90 -3.88
CA TYR A 219 7.45 5.22 -2.88
C TYR A 219 6.92 3.94 -3.47
N GLU A 220 7.38 2.81 -2.94
CA GLU A 220 7.10 1.48 -3.50
C GLU A 220 6.15 0.69 -2.60
N TYR A 221 5.16 0.06 -3.22
CA TYR A 221 4.43 -1.07 -2.65
C TYR A 221 4.96 -2.38 -3.20
N GLN A 222 5.38 -3.21 -2.25
CA GLN A 222 5.94 -4.54 -2.26
C GLN A 222 4.90 -5.66 -2.12
N LYS A 223 4.50 -6.47 -3.11
CA LYS A 223 3.75 -7.72 -2.84
C LYS A 223 4.60 -8.92 -3.21
N HIS A 224 5.02 -9.65 -2.20
CA HIS A 224 5.87 -10.82 -2.34
C HIS A 224 5.21 -12.05 -1.73
N GLU A 225 5.65 -13.23 -2.11
CA GLU A 225 5.15 -14.51 -1.61
C GLU A 225 6.25 -15.27 -0.88
N ILE A 226 5.86 -15.96 0.18
CA ILE A 226 6.68 -16.93 0.89
C ILE A 226 6.19 -18.32 0.53
N TRP A 227 7.12 -19.10 -0.01
CA TRP A 227 6.91 -20.47 -0.42
C TRP A 227 7.79 -21.40 0.40
N TYR A 228 7.32 -22.62 0.62
CA TYR A 228 8.04 -23.66 1.34
C TYR A 228 8.16 -24.93 0.48
N ASP A 229 9.40 -25.38 0.23
CA ASP A 229 9.73 -26.65 -0.42
C ASP A 229 9.75 -27.78 0.61
N LYS A 230 8.79 -28.70 0.48
CA LYS A 230 8.61 -29.87 1.36
C LYS A 230 9.81 -30.82 1.36
N ARG A 231 10.68 -30.74 0.36
CA ARG A 231 11.91 -31.55 0.28
C ARG A 231 13.07 -30.92 1.04
N GLU A 232 12.93 -29.65 1.42
CA GLU A 232 13.94 -28.86 2.15
C GLU A 232 15.32 -28.89 1.50
N VAL A 233 15.35 -28.78 0.16
CA VAL A 233 16.58 -28.81 -0.62
C VAL A 233 17.55 -27.72 -0.12
N PRO A 234 18.84 -28.04 0.11
CA PRO A 234 19.81 -27.06 0.58
C PRO A 234 19.95 -25.86 -0.36
N ILE A 235 20.12 -24.66 0.20
CA ILE A 235 20.20 -23.40 -0.55
C ILE A 235 21.25 -23.44 -1.68
N ASP A 236 22.41 -24.07 -1.44
CA ASP A 236 23.52 -24.19 -2.40
C ASP A 236 23.12 -24.94 -3.68
N SER A 237 22.06 -25.75 -3.63
CA SER A 237 21.54 -26.47 -4.80
C SER A 237 20.96 -25.51 -5.85
N PHE A 238 20.50 -24.32 -5.41
CA PHE A 238 19.93 -23.28 -6.26
C PHE A 238 20.98 -22.27 -6.75
N LEU A 239 22.21 -22.37 -6.25
CA LEU A 239 23.29 -21.42 -6.50
C LEU A 239 24.41 -22.05 -7.36
N THR A 240 25.06 -21.25 -8.19
CA THR A 240 26.26 -21.67 -8.94
C THR A 240 27.45 -21.81 -7.99
N LYS A 241 28.33 -22.79 -8.23
CA LYS A 241 29.57 -22.94 -7.46
C LYS A 241 30.55 -21.81 -7.80
N GLY A 242 31.19 -21.20 -6.80
CA GLY A 242 32.22 -20.17 -6.99
C GLY A 242 32.19 -19.08 -5.91
N ASN A 243 33.08 -18.09 -6.03
CA ASN A 243 33.19 -17.00 -5.05
C ASN A 243 32.03 -15.99 -5.11
N ASN A 244 31.33 -15.90 -6.26
CA ASN A 244 30.14 -15.06 -6.45
C ASN A 244 28.97 -15.95 -6.90
N PRO A 245 28.27 -16.63 -5.98
CA PRO A 245 27.18 -17.54 -6.31
C PRO A 245 26.00 -16.81 -6.94
N LYS A 246 25.62 -17.21 -8.16
CA LYS A 246 24.43 -16.72 -8.87
C LYS A 246 23.31 -17.74 -8.81
N LEU A 247 22.07 -17.28 -8.94
CA LEU A 247 20.92 -18.17 -9.09
C LEU A 247 21.02 -18.99 -10.38
N ARG A 248 20.78 -20.29 -10.26
CA ARG A 248 20.78 -21.19 -11.43
C ARG A 248 19.53 -20.96 -12.28
N THR A 249 19.69 -21.08 -13.60
CA THR A 249 18.61 -20.90 -14.57
C THR A 249 17.40 -21.79 -14.31
N PHE A 250 17.61 -23.05 -13.90
CA PHE A 250 16.50 -23.96 -13.59
C PHE A 250 15.62 -23.43 -12.45
N TYR A 251 16.23 -22.77 -11.45
CA TYR A 251 15.52 -22.23 -10.30
C TYR A 251 14.73 -20.99 -10.70
N MET A 252 15.36 -20.06 -11.43
CA MET A 252 14.71 -18.85 -11.92
C MET A 252 13.47 -19.18 -12.77
N ASN A 253 13.57 -20.22 -13.61
CA ASN A 253 12.50 -20.65 -14.51
C ASN A 253 11.49 -21.61 -13.88
N SER A 254 11.71 -22.06 -12.64
CA SER A 254 10.80 -22.99 -11.96
C SER A 254 9.45 -22.33 -11.67
N ASN A 255 8.34 -23.06 -11.81
CA ASN A 255 7.02 -22.57 -11.42
C ASN A 255 6.53 -23.30 -10.17
N PHE A 256 6.63 -22.64 -9.01
CA PHE A 256 6.23 -23.20 -7.72
C PHE A 256 4.74 -23.52 -7.64
N GLU A 257 3.87 -22.78 -8.34
CA GLU A 257 2.43 -23.04 -8.35
C GLU A 257 2.07 -24.38 -8.99
N ASN A 258 2.92 -24.87 -9.91
CA ASN A 258 2.69 -26.11 -10.64
C ASN A 258 3.48 -27.31 -10.07
N ASP A 259 4.33 -27.11 -9.07
CA ASP A 259 5.15 -28.16 -8.48
C ASP A 259 4.59 -28.55 -7.09
N PRO A 260 4.11 -29.79 -6.91
CA PRO A 260 3.47 -30.23 -5.68
C PRO A 260 4.41 -30.27 -4.48
N ASN A 261 5.73 -30.09 -4.66
CA ASN A 261 6.67 -29.97 -3.55
C ASN A 261 6.64 -28.60 -2.90
N TYR A 262 6.12 -27.58 -3.58
CA TYR A 262 6.09 -26.21 -3.07
C TYR A 262 4.70 -25.86 -2.54
N VAL A 263 4.68 -25.22 -1.38
CA VAL A 263 3.45 -24.74 -0.73
C VAL A 263 3.58 -23.26 -0.44
N LYS A 264 2.63 -22.44 -0.90
CA LYS A 264 2.58 -21.01 -0.57
C LYS A 264 2.10 -20.85 0.86
N ILE A 265 2.89 -20.19 1.70
CA ILE A 265 2.61 -20.04 3.14
C ILE A 265 2.00 -18.68 3.46
N ALA A 266 2.48 -17.62 2.80
CA ALA A 266 2.03 -16.26 3.07
C ALA A 266 2.33 -15.28 1.93
N TYR A 267 1.67 -14.13 1.96
CA TYR A 267 2.07 -12.92 1.27
C TYR A 267 2.78 -11.97 2.25
N VAL A 268 3.84 -11.33 1.76
CA VAL A 268 4.54 -10.26 2.46
C VAL A 268 4.26 -8.96 1.71
N HIS A 269 3.62 -8.03 2.40
CA HIS A 269 3.37 -6.69 1.91
C HIS A 269 4.41 -5.75 2.50
N THR A 270 5.23 -5.10 1.66
CA THR A 270 6.28 -4.18 2.11
C THR A 270 6.07 -2.81 1.51
N PHE A 271 6.08 -1.77 2.33
CA PHE A 271 6.22 -0.39 1.85
C PHE A 271 7.69 -0.01 1.91
N PHE A 272 8.19 0.50 0.79
CA PHE A 272 9.59 0.84 0.61
C PHE A 272 9.70 2.31 0.22
N LYS A 273 10.66 3.02 0.80
CA LYS A 273 11.08 4.34 0.32
C LYS A 273 12.44 4.17 -0.34
N THR A 274 12.54 4.58 -1.59
CA THR A 274 13.77 4.54 -2.38
C THR A 274 14.16 5.96 -2.76
N GLU A 275 15.43 6.27 -2.71
CA GLU A 275 16.04 7.50 -3.21
C GLU A 275 16.96 7.13 -4.37
N PHE A 276 16.92 7.96 -5.40
CA PHE A 276 17.68 7.83 -6.61
C PHE A 276 18.48 9.11 -6.84
N ASN A 277 19.74 8.95 -7.23
CA ASN A 277 20.61 10.06 -7.60
C ASN A 277 21.12 9.84 -9.03
N ILE A 278 20.96 10.84 -9.87
CA ILE A 278 21.41 10.87 -11.26
C ILE A 278 22.80 11.49 -11.29
N ASP A 279 23.81 10.69 -11.62
CA ASP A 279 25.20 11.09 -11.74
C ASP A 279 25.65 10.88 -13.19
N GLY A 280 25.43 11.91 -14.01
CA GLY A 280 25.60 11.84 -15.45
C GLY A 280 24.71 10.77 -16.08
N GLU A 281 25.34 9.73 -16.64
CA GLU A 281 24.64 8.62 -17.29
C GLU A 281 24.22 7.52 -16.31
N GLN A 282 24.59 7.62 -15.03
CA GLN A 282 24.34 6.58 -14.04
C GLN A 282 23.27 7.02 -13.04
N ILE A 283 22.48 6.05 -12.58
CA ILE A 283 21.49 6.22 -11.53
C ILE A 283 21.87 5.33 -10.37
N GLN A 284 22.17 5.97 -9.25
CA GLN A 284 22.43 5.30 -7.98
C GLN A 284 21.10 5.12 -7.24
N ARG A 285 20.93 3.97 -6.57
CA ARG A 285 19.72 3.63 -5.84
C ARG A 285 20.05 3.26 -4.40
N SER A 286 19.35 3.88 -3.46
CA SER A 286 19.36 3.51 -2.05
C SER A 286 17.94 3.44 -1.55
N GLY A 287 17.58 2.45 -0.74
CA GLY A 287 16.23 2.42 -0.20
C GLY A 287 16.08 1.55 1.03
N LYS A 288 14.99 1.83 1.76
CA LYS A 288 14.67 1.20 3.04
C LYS A 288 13.19 0.83 3.13
N ALA A 289 12.90 -0.25 3.84
CA ALA A 289 11.52 -0.60 4.18
C ALA A 289 11.01 0.35 5.27
N ILE A 290 9.83 0.93 5.06
CA ILE A 290 9.16 1.81 6.02
C ILE A 290 7.97 1.16 6.72
N GLY A 291 7.51 0.02 6.20
CA GLY A 291 6.46 -0.79 6.82
C GLY A 291 6.38 -2.17 6.18
N ARG A 292 5.96 -3.16 6.94
CA ARG A 292 5.73 -4.52 6.45
C ARG A 292 4.54 -5.15 7.17
N ASP A 293 3.81 -5.94 6.43
CA ASP A 293 2.69 -6.72 6.93
C ASP A 293 2.70 -8.12 6.30
N ILE A 294 2.16 -9.10 7.01
CA ILE A 294 2.08 -10.49 6.54
C ILE A 294 0.63 -10.94 6.51
N GLU A 295 0.28 -11.53 5.39
CA GLU A 295 -1.00 -12.17 5.17
C GLU A 295 -0.78 -13.66 4.97
N PHE A 296 -1.09 -14.45 5.99
CA PHE A 296 -0.99 -15.91 5.90
C PHE A 296 -2.04 -16.48 4.95
N VAL A 297 -1.65 -17.51 4.20
CA VAL A 297 -2.62 -18.34 3.48
C VAL A 297 -3.56 -18.99 4.51
N PRO A 298 -4.89 -18.99 4.27
CA PRO A 298 -5.85 -19.59 5.17
C PRO A 298 -5.48 -21.02 5.57
N GLN A 299 -5.64 -21.34 6.85
CA GLN A 299 -5.26 -22.64 7.40
C GLN A 299 -5.96 -23.81 6.69
N GLU A 300 -7.23 -23.63 6.33
CA GLU A 300 -8.05 -24.61 5.59
C GLU A 300 -7.46 -24.98 4.21
N ILE A 301 -6.68 -24.08 3.61
CA ILE A 301 -5.96 -24.33 2.36
C ILE A 301 -4.67 -25.09 2.66
N LEU A 302 -3.90 -24.63 3.65
CA LEU A 302 -2.63 -25.24 4.04
C LEU A 302 -2.77 -26.68 4.57
N GLU A 303 -3.87 -26.99 5.27
CA GLU A 303 -4.15 -28.35 5.76
C GLU A 303 -4.40 -29.36 4.63
N LYS A 304 -4.80 -28.89 3.44
CA LYS A 304 -4.98 -29.76 2.26
C LYS A 304 -3.66 -30.14 1.58
N GLU A 305 -2.56 -29.46 1.91
CA GLU A 305 -1.25 -29.63 1.30
C GLU A 305 -0.42 -30.77 1.92
N ALA A 306 -1.06 -31.63 2.73
CA ALA A 306 -0.48 -32.77 3.43
C ALA A 306 0.68 -32.40 4.38
N LEU A 307 0.67 -31.17 4.92
CA LEU A 307 1.61 -30.74 5.96
C LEU A 307 1.06 -31.11 7.34
N SER A 308 1.92 -31.58 8.26
CA SER A 308 1.50 -31.84 9.63
C SER A 308 1.15 -30.53 10.35
N THR A 309 0.21 -30.58 11.30
CA THR A 309 -0.18 -29.40 12.09
C THR A 309 1.00 -28.79 12.85
N GLU A 310 1.92 -29.63 13.32
CA GLU A 310 3.16 -29.20 13.97
C GLU A 310 4.04 -28.39 13.01
N LEU A 311 4.31 -28.93 11.81
CA LEU A 311 5.08 -28.23 10.78
C LEU A 311 4.40 -26.92 10.37
N LEU A 312 3.07 -26.88 10.22
CA LEU A 312 2.36 -25.65 9.89
C LEU A 312 2.54 -24.56 10.96
N ASN A 313 2.55 -24.94 12.24
CA ASN A 313 2.79 -24.00 13.33
C ASN A 313 4.24 -23.49 13.34
N GLU A 314 5.20 -24.37 13.08
CA GLU A 314 6.61 -24.00 12.90
C GLU A 314 6.78 -23.02 11.73
N LEU A 315 6.22 -23.34 10.55
CA LEU A 315 6.29 -22.48 9.36
C LEU A 315 5.64 -21.11 9.60
N LYS A 316 4.51 -21.05 10.32
CA LYS A 316 3.89 -19.78 10.73
C LYS A 316 4.78 -19.00 11.69
N SER A 317 5.44 -19.66 12.64
CA SER A 317 6.37 -19.03 13.58
C SER A 317 7.59 -18.45 12.85
N GLU A 318 8.20 -19.23 11.97
CA GLU A 318 9.33 -18.79 11.13
C GLU A 318 8.92 -17.63 10.21
N THR A 319 7.75 -17.72 9.57
CA THR A 319 7.24 -16.65 8.71
C THR A 319 6.93 -15.36 9.48
N ASN A 320 6.40 -15.48 10.70
CA ASN A 320 6.24 -14.32 11.59
C ASN A 320 7.59 -13.71 11.98
N SER A 321 8.62 -14.53 12.18
CA SER A 321 9.98 -14.05 12.44
C SER A 321 10.52 -13.29 11.22
N ILE A 322 10.30 -13.77 9.99
CA ILE A 322 10.62 -13.05 8.74
C ILE A 322 9.97 -11.65 8.71
N ALA A 323 8.74 -11.51 9.20
CA ALA A 323 8.07 -10.21 9.34
C ALA A 323 8.72 -9.31 10.39
N LYS A 324 8.98 -9.88 11.57
CA LYS A 324 9.27 -9.11 12.79
C LYS A 324 10.75 -8.77 12.95
N ASN A 325 11.67 -9.62 12.49
CA ASN A 325 13.11 -9.45 12.65
C ASN A 325 13.86 -10.42 11.69
N LEU A 326 14.67 -9.92 10.74
CA LEU A 326 15.74 -10.69 10.00
C LEU A 326 15.52 -11.06 8.51
N LEU A 327 14.72 -10.33 7.73
CA LEU A 327 15.18 -9.96 6.38
C LEU A 327 15.84 -8.59 6.60
N ASP A 328 17.16 -8.59 6.84
CA ASP A 328 17.96 -7.54 7.50
C ASP A 328 17.31 -6.15 7.62
N ASP A 329 17.11 -5.77 8.89
CA ASP A 329 17.17 -4.43 9.46
C ASP A 329 16.44 -3.29 8.69
N PHE A 330 15.36 -2.76 9.28
CA PHE A 330 14.71 -1.52 8.83
C PHE A 330 15.68 -0.34 8.65
N SER A 331 16.90 -0.44 9.18
CA SER A 331 17.94 0.58 9.11
C SER A 331 19.00 0.40 8.02
N LYS A 332 19.13 -0.79 7.37
CA LYS A 332 20.20 -1.01 6.38
C LYS A 332 19.69 -0.89 4.95
N PRO A 333 20.24 0.03 4.14
CA PRO A 333 19.83 0.18 2.76
C PRO A 333 20.14 -1.09 1.95
N ILE A 334 19.21 -1.50 1.08
CA ILE A 334 19.51 -2.49 0.04
C ILE A 334 20.39 -1.78 -0.99
N ASN A 335 21.69 -2.07 -0.94
CA ASN A 335 22.63 -1.54 -1.91
C ASN A 335 22.49 -2.33 -3.21
N CYS A 336 22.23 -1.60 -4.28
CA CYS A 336 22.33 -2.12 -5.64
C CYS A 336 23.46 -1.38 -6.35
N ASN A 337 24.06 -2.03 -7.33
CA ASN A 337 25.00 -1.35 -8.22
C ASN A 337 24.27 -0.23 -8.97
N PRO A 338 24.97 0.88 -9.29
CA PRO A 338 24.43 1.89 -10.19
C PRO A 338 24.00 1.28 -11.52
N THR A 339 22.97 1.84 -12.13
CA THR A 339 22.50 1.43 -13.46
C THR A 339 22.62 2.57 -14.44
N MET A 340 22.64 2.28 -15.74
CA MET A 340 22.60 3.32 -16.76
C MET A 340 21.20 3.95 -16.81
N ALA A 341 21.15 5.26 -17.04
CA ALA A 341 19.92 5.95 -17.41
C ALA A 341 19.30 5.31 -18.67
N PRO A 342 17.97 5.27 -18.80
CA PRO A 342 17.32 4.68 -19.98
C PRO A 342 17.68 5.39 -21.29
N ASP A 343 17.90 6.70 -21.20
CA ASP A 343 18.38 7.55 -22.29
C ASP A 343 19.39 8.56 -21.74
N LEU A 344 20.37 8.95 -22.56
CA LEU A 344 21.37 9.96 -22.23
C LEU A 344 20.76 11.37 -22.22
N ASP A 345 19.79 11.62 -23.10
CA ASP A 345 18.96 12.82 -23.03
C ASP A 345 17.74 12.50 -22.17
N PHE A 346 17.75 12.97 -20.92
CA PHE A 346 16.64 12.73 -19.98
C PHE A 346 15.28 13.18 -20.54
N ASN A 347 15.25 14.14 -21.49
CA ASN A 347 14.03 14.58 -22.13
C ASN A 347 13.35 13.45 -22.92
N GLN A 348 14.11 12.48 -23.46
CA GLN A 348 13.61 11.38 -24.27
C GLN A 348 13.01 10.23 -23.47
N ILE A 349 13.18 10.25 -22.14
CA ILE A 349 12.63 9.22 -21.27
C ILE A 349 11.11 9.21 -21.37
N LYS A 350 10.53 8.03 -21.52
CA LYS A 350 9.10 7.82 -21.80
C LYS A 350 8.61 6.48 -21.27
N GLU A 351 7.30 6.31 -21.32
CA GLU A 351 6.68 5.03 -20.99
C GLU A 351 7.26 3.88 -21.82
N GLY A 352 7.47 2.73 -21.18
CA GLY A 352 8.16 1.57 -21.74
C GLY A 352 9.64 1.48 -21.40
N ASP A 353 10.26 2.59 -20.99
CA ASP A 353 11.66 2.59 -20.57
C ASP A 353 11.89 1.80 -19.27
N VAL A 354 13.11 1.28 -19.10
CA VAL A 354 13.43 0.32 -18.04
C VAL A 354 14.60 0.81 -17.18
N LEU A 355 14.42 0.74 -15.86
CA LEU A 355 15.49 0.87 -14.88
C LEU A 355 15.79 -0.49 -14.28
N SER A 356 17.02 -0.98 -14.44
CA SER A 356 17.43 -2.33 -14.04
C SER A 356 18.59 -2.28 -13.06
N PHE A 357 18.36 -2.71 -11.82
CA PHE A 357 19.36 -2.67 -10.76
C PHE A 357 19.82 -4.08 -10.39
N ASP A 358 21.14 -4.28 -10.39
CA ASP A 358 21.75 -5.49 -9.84
C ASP A 358 21.94 -5.30 -8.34
N CYS A 359 21.21 -6.08 -7.55
CA CYS A 359 21.11 -5.93 -6.11
C CYS A 359 21.62 -7.19 -5.40
N GLN A 360 22.05 -7.02 -4.15
CA GLN A 360 22.42 -8.14 -3.29
C GLN A 360 21.45 -8.27 -2.13
N PHE A 361 20.99 -9.48 -1.87
CA PHE A 361 20.13 -9.80 -0.74
C PHE A 361 20.90 -10.64 0.29
N SER A 362 20.98 -10.14 1.53
CA SER A 362 21.56 -10.87 2.65
C SER A 362 20.49 -11.74 3.33
N THR A 363 20.72 -13.05 3.36
CA THR A 363 19.91 -14.00 4.14
C THR A 363 20.63 -14.39 5.44
N GLY A 364 21.34 -13.45 6.06
CA GLY A 364 22.14 -13.66 7.27
C GLY A 364 23.46 -14.41 7.04
N ARG A 365 23.41 -15.61 6.44
CA ARG A 365 24.60 -16.46 6.16
C ARG A 365 25.07 -16.42 4.71
N PHE A 366 24.23 -15.95 3.79
CA PHE A 366 24.50 -15.95 2.36
C PHE A 366 24.13 -14.61 1.74
N LEU A 367 24.85 -14.23 0.70
CA LEU A 367 24.49 -13.15 -0.21
C LEU A 367 23.93 -13.79 -1.47
N VAL A 368 22.77 -13.32 -1.91
CA VAL A 368 22.12 -13.75 -3.14
C VAL A 368 21.98 -12.56 -4.07
N ASP A 369 22.65 -12.62 -5.21
CA ASP A 369 22.50 -11.63 -6.28
C ASP A 369 21.12 -11.79 -6.95
N TYR A 370 20.43 -10.68 -7.16
CA TYR A 370 19.18 -10.63 -7.93
C TYR A 370 19.10 -9.35 -8.75
N ASN A 371 18.39 -9.41 -9.87
CA ASN A 371 18.10 -8.25 -10.68
C ASN A 371 16.70 -7.73 -10.37
N LYS A 372 16.57 -6.43 -10.14
CA LYS A 372 15.29 -5.74 -9.99
C LYS A 372 15.11 -4.73 -11.11
N SER A 373 14.24 -5.06 -12.04
CA SER A 373 13.91 -4.22 -13.19
C SER A 373 12.52 -3.58 -13.03
N TYR A 374 12.44 -2.28 -13.25
CA TYR A 374 11.21 -1.50 -13.30
C TYR A 374 10.94 -1.05 -14.72
N VAL A 375 9.69 -1.14 -15.17
CA VAL A 375 9.22 -0.54 -16.43
C VAL A 375 8.38 0.69 -16.13
N PHE A 376 8.58 1.76 -16.90
CA PHE A 376 7.80 2.98 -16.78
C PHE A 376 6.42 2.82 -17.42
N THR A 377 5.35 3.03 -16.67
CA THR A 377 3.98 2.67 -17.10
C THR A 377 2.99 3.82 -17.16
N ASP A 378 3.26 4.93 -16.47
CA ASP A 378 2.40 6.11 -16.45
C ASP A 378 3.29 7.31 -16.18
N GLN A 379 3.60 8.09 -17.22
CA GLN A 379 4.49 9.24 -17.12
C GLN A 379 3.68 10.50 -16.79
N TYR A 380 4.07 11.20 -15.72
CA TYR A 380 3.37 12.41 -15.30
C TYR A 380 3.49 13.56 -16.32
N ILE A 381 4.69 13.74 -16.91
CA ILE A 381 4.94 14.75 -17.95
C ILE A 381 5.43 14.05 -19.22
N SER A 382 4.50 13.74 -20.11
CA SER A 382 4.80 13.14 -21.42
C SER A 382 5.38 14.15 -22.43
N THR A 383 5.08 15.44 -22.26
CA THR A 383 5.60 16.50 -23.13
C THR A 383 7.04 16.87 -22.83
N PHE A 384 7.76 17.43 -23.80
CA PHE A 384 9.10 17.97 -23.61
C PHE A 384 9.04 19.40 -23.08
N CYS A 385 9.95 19.75 -22.18
CA CYS A 385 10.29 21.14 -21.92
C CYS A 385 10.98 21.72 -23.16
N ARG A 386 10.69 22.98 -23.49
CA ARG A 386 11.12 23.63 -24.74
C ARG A 386 12.02 24.81 -24.46
#